data_AF-A0A4Q1TCT0-F1
#
_entry.id   AF-A0A4Q1TCT0-F1
#
_cell.length_a   1.000
_cell.length_b   1.000
_cell.length_c   1.000
_cell.angle_alpha   90.00
_cell.angle_beta   90.00
_cell.angle_gamma   90.00
#
_symmetry.space_group_name_H-M   'P 1'
#
loop_
_entity.id
_entity.type
_entity.pdbx_description
1 polymer ?
#
loop_
_entity_poly.entity_id
_entity_poly.type
_entity_poly.pdbx_seq_one_letter_code
_entity_poly.pdbx_strand_id
1 'polypeptide(L)' 'MFCKVVCSNQIAFQEICDHLTCLNILYLAEAPKLEISIKREPEFVSKLLQDNGYDAQVLVLR' A
#
# COMPACT_ATOMS: atom_id res chain seq x y z
N MET A 1 5.23 -13.13 -3.51
CA MET A 1 3.91 -12.61 -3.91
C MET A 1 4.00 -11.09 -3.89
N PHE A 2 3.44 -10.41 -4.89
CA PHE A 2 3.36 -8.95 -4.90
C PHE A 2 1.89 -8.55 -4.81
N CYS A 3 1.60 -7.48 -4.07
CA CYS A 3 0.30 -6.86 -4.06
C CYS A 3 0.43 -5.38 -4.43
N LYS A 4 -0.63 -4.82 -4.98
CA LYS A 4 -0.74 -3.41 -5.32
C LYS A 4 -1.78 -2.79 -4.40
N VAL A 5 -1.53 -1.59 -3.89
CA VAL A 5 -2.46 -0.81 -3.08
C VAL A 5 -2.85 0.41 -3.90
N VAL A 6 -4.14 0.64 -4.07
CA VAL A 6 -4.69 1.81 -4.74
C VAL A 6 -5.27 2.72 -3.67
N CYS A 7 -4.76 3.94 -3.60
CA CYS A 7 -5.20 4.92 -2.62
C CYS A 7 -6.23 5.87 -3.24
N SER A 8 -7.27 6.21 -2.48
CA SER A 8 -8.31 7.15 -2.93
C SER A 8 -7.81 8.61 -2.98
N ASN A 9 -6.79 8.93 -2.18
CA ASN A 9 -6.30 10.30 -1.97
C ASN A 9 -4.77 10.37 -1.91
N GLN A 10 -4.20 11.52 -2.30
CA GLN A 10 -2.75 11.76 -2.27
C GLN A 10 -2.16 11.80 -0.86
N ILE A 11 -2.94 12.26 0.13
CA ILE A 11 -2.52 12.28 1.54
C ILE A 11 -2.33 10.85 2.05
N ALA A 12 -3.36 10.01 1.91
CA ALA A 12 -3.31 8.60 2.29
C ALA A 12 -2.16 7.86 1.56
N PHE A 13 -1.95 8.15 0.27
CA PHE A 13 -0.84 7.59 -0.48
C PHE A 13 0.54 7.93 0.14
N GLN A 14 0.76 9.17 0.56
CA GLN A 14 2.01 9.57 1.20
C GLN A 14 2.18 8.91 2.57
N GLU A 15 1.14 8.93 3.42
CA GLU A 15 1.20 8.31 4.75
C GLU A 15 1.47 6.80 4.66
N ILE A 16 0.78 6.11 3.74
CA ILE A 16 1.01 4.69 3.48
C ILE A 16 2.42 4.48 2.93
N CYS A 17 2.90 5.30 1.98
CA CYS A 17 4.27 5.19 1.48
C CYS A 17 5.32 5.32 2.59
N ASP A 18 5.20 6.33 3.46
CA ASP A 18 6.12 6.55 4.57
C ASP A 18 6.08 5.38 5.55
N HIS A 19 4.89 4.90 5.90
CA HIS A 19 4.71 3.75 6.78
C HIS A 19 5.34 2.48 6.19
N LEU A 20 5.05 2.17 4.92
CA LEU A 20 5.59 0.99 4.24
C LEU A 20 7.10 1.08 4.02
N THR A 21 7.65 2.29 3.90
CA THR A 21 9.09 2.55 3.84
C THR A 21 9.74 2.26 5.18
N CYS A 22 9.17 2.72 6.29
CA CYS A 22 9.62 2.39 7.65
C CYS A 22 9.64 0.88 7.91
N LEU A 23 8.67 0.15 7.34
CA LEU A 23 8.58 -1.30 7.43
C LEU A 23 9.48 -2.05 6.43
N ASN A 24 10.19 -1.35 5.53
CA ASN A 24 11.02 -1.92 4.47
C ASN A 24 10.27 -2.93 3.56
N ILE A 25 8.97 -2.70 3.33
CA ILE A 25 8.13 -3.57 2.49
C ILE A 25 7.64 -2.90 1.21
N LEU A 26 7.81 -1.57 1.10
CA LEU A 26 7.54 -0.81 -0.12
C LEU A 26 8.47 -1.30 -1.24
N TYR A 27 7.89 -1.64 -2.39
CA TYR A 27 8.64 -2.06 -3.57
C TYR A 27 8.70 -0.95 -4.64
N LEU A 28 7.53 -0.37 -4.96
CA LEU A 28 7.41 0.72 -5.92
C LEU A 28 6.23 1.60 -5.55
N ALA A 29 6.36 2.91 -5.70
CA ALA A 29 5.27 3.86 -5.52
C ALA A 29 5.10 4.70 -6.79
N GLU A 30 3.91 4.65 -7.39
CA GLU A 30 3.53 5.41 -8.57
C GLU A 30 2.61 6.57 -8.17
N ALA A 31 3.22 7.69 -7.75
CA ALA A 31 2.50 8.91 -7.35
C ALA A 31 1.43 9.40 -8.34
N PRO A 32 1.64 9.43 -9.67
CA PRO A 32 0.60 9.90 -10.60
C PRO A 32 -0.63 8.98 -10.68
N LYS A 33 -0.52 7.72 -10.22
CA LYS A 33 -1.63 6.75 -10.20
C LYS A 33 -2.14 6.48 -8.78
N LEU A 34 -1.48 7.01 -7.75
CA LEU A 34 -1.73 6.67 -6.34
C LEU A 34 -1.66 5.16 -6.08
N GLU A 35 -0.75 4.48 -6.77
CA GLU A 35 -0.58 3.02 -6.69
C GLU A 35 0.73 2.67 -5.99
N ILE A 36 0.68 1.73 -5.05
CA ILE A 36 1.86 1.27 -4.30
C ILE A 36 1.99 -0.23 -4.50
N SER A 37 3.10 -0.66 -5.10
CA SER A 37 3.47 -2.08 -5.17
C SER A 37 4.25 -2.46 -3.93
N ILE A 38 3.87 -3.57 -3.31
CA ILE A 38 4.41 -4.06 -2.04
C ILE A 38 4.82 -5.52 -2.21
N LYS A 39 6.01 -5.88 -1.71
CA LYS A 39 6.55 -7.24 -1.80
C LYS A 39 6.16 -8.07 -0.55
N ARG A 40 4.87 -8.14 -0.25
CA ARG A 40 4.30 -8.87 0.90
C ARG A 40 3.00 -9.58 0.53
N GLU A 41 2.53 -10.41 1.47
CA GLU A 41 1.24 -11.07 1.36
C GLU A 41 0.11 -10.03 1.42
N PRO A 42 -0.88 -10.11 0.53
CA PRO A 42 -1.98 -9.14 0.48
C PRO A 42 -2.81 -9.13 1.76
N GLU A 43 -2.92 -10.27 2.46
CA GLU A 43 -3.63 -10.36 3.75
C GLU A 43 -2.92 -9.56 4.85
N PHE A 44 -1.58 -9.62 4.90
CA PHE A 44 -0.77 -8.82 5.82
C PHE A 44 -0.96 -7.33 5.54
N VAL A 45 -0.89 -6.93 4.26
CA VAL A 45 -1.04 -5.53 3.86
C VAL A 45 -2.46 -5.03 4.13
N SER A 46 -3.49 -5.82 3.79
CA SER A 46 -4.88 -5.44 4.03
C SER A 46 -5.15 -5.27 5.53
N LYS A 47 -4.59 -6.14 6.38
CA LYS A 47 -4.69 -6.00 7.82
C LYS A 47 -3.96 -4.77 8.33
N LEU A 48 -2.72 -4.52 7.86
CA LEU A 48 -1.95 -3.33 8.21
C LEU A 48 -2.70 -2.04 7.87
N LEU A 49 -3.33 -1.98 6.69
CA LEU A 49 -4.11 -0.80 6.27
C LEU A 49 -5.35 -0.61 7.14
N GLN A 50 -6.07 -1.69 7.48
CA GLN A 50 -7.22 -1.64 8.38
C GLN A 50 -6.84 -1.23 9.80
N ASP A 51 -5.77 -1.79 10.36
CA ASP A 51 -5.28 -1.50 11.71
C ASP A 51 -4.87 -0.02 11.87
N ASN A 52 -4.44 0.62 10.76
CA ASN A 52 -4.07 2.03 10.72
C ASN A 52 -5.19 2.96 10.23
N GLY A 53 -6.37 2.41 9.86
CA GLY A 53 -7.50 3.20 9.38
C GLY A 53 -7.30 3.84 8.01
N TYR A 54 -6.42 3.29 7.17
CA TYR A 54 -6.18 3.82 5.82
C TYR A 54 -7.31 3.42 4.86
N ASP A 55 -7.90 4.41 4.19
CA ASP A 55 -8.85 4.18 3.10
C ASP A 55 -8.11 3.86 1.78
N ALA A 56 -7.76 2.59 1.58
CA ALA A 56 -7.08 2.10 0.39
C ALA A 56 -7.49 0.68 0.02
N GLN A 57 -7.47 0.36 -1.27
CA GLN A 57 -7.83 -0.95 -1.81
C GLN A 57 -6.59 -1.79 -2.11
N VAL A 58 -6.55 -3.04 -1.64
CA VAL A 58 -5.48 -3.98 -1.95
C VAL A 58 -5.88 -4.85 -3.14
N LEU A 59 -5.16 -4.71 -4.25
CA LEU A 59 -5.25 -5.52 -5.45
C LEU A 59 -4.18 -6.63 -5.43
N VAL A 60 -4.62 -7.87 -5.59
CA VAL A 60 -3.72 -9.02 -5.72
C VAL A 60 -3.38 -9.22 -7.19
N LEU A 61 -2.09 -9.11 -7.54
CA LEU A 61 -1.60 -9.44 -8.87
C LEU A 61 -1.36 -10.97 -8.91
N ARG A 62 -2.21 -11.69 -9.66
CA ARG A 62 -2.07 -13.13 -9.92
C ARG A 62 -1.01 -13.41 -10.98
#